data_AF-A0A7Y3F7S3-F1
#
_entry.id   AF-A0A7Y3F7S3-F1
#
_cell.length_a   1.000
_cell.length_b   1.000
_cell.length_c   1.000
_cell.angle_alpha   90.00
_cell.angle_beta   90.00
_cell.angle_gamma   90.00
#
_symmetry.space_group_name_H-M   'P 1'
#
loop_
_entity.id
_entity.type
_entity.pdbx_description
1 polymer ?
#
loop_
_entity_poly.entity_id
_entity_poly.type
_entity_poly.pdbx_seq_one_letter_code
_entity_poly.pdbx_strand_id
1 'polypeptide(L)'
;LGGYHVRDIEFVAAFDVDATKVGQDLAKAMWAGHNNTIRFADVGELEIEVLRGPTHDGLGHYYKEMVEESAAEPVDVVQALRDSEADVLVSYLPVGSEDATRFYAECALEAGVGFVNAIPVFIASDPVWARRFWEAGLPIIGDDIKSQVGATIVHRQLATLFEKRGVIVERTSQLNVGGNMDFKNMLERSRLESKKISKTQAVTSQIVGREMDADDVHIGPSDHVAWLTDRKWAYIRVEGRAFGDVPLNAELKLEVWDSPNSAGVVIDAVRFCKLALDRKLGGPALAPSAYLMKSPPIQYRDDLAPVMIDEFIAGGDPTADDLAEYLKG
;
A
#
# COMPACT_ATOMS: atom_id res chain seq x y z
N LEU A 1 -8.11 -17.53 6.53
CA LEU A 1 -9.02 -16.36 6.39
C LEU A 1 -10.15 -16.79 5.48
N GLY A 2 -11.39 -16.88 5.97
CA GLY A 2 -12.54 -17.29 5.14
C GLY A 2 -12.39 -18.66 4.46
N GLY A 3 -11.73 -19.62 5.12
CA GLY A 3 -11.40 -20.93 4.53
C GLY A 3 -10.06 -20.99 3.78
N TYR A 4 -9.50 -19.85 3.35
CA TYR A 4 -8.23 -19.77 2.64
C TYR A 4 -7.02 -19.78 3.58
N HIS A 5 -6.16 -20.78 3.43
CA HIS A 5 -4.83 -20.86 4.00
C HIS A 5 -3.82 -20.08 3.14
N VAL A 6 -2.67 -19.69 3.70
CA VAL A 6 -1.62 -18.95 2.95
C VAL A 6 -1.12 -19.75 1.75
N ARG A 7 -1.07 -21.08 1.88
CA ARG A 7 -0.64 -22.01 0.81
C ARG A 7 -1.63 -22.11 -0.35
N ASP A 8 -2.86 -21.64 -0.17
CA ASP A 8 -3.91 -21.73 -1.19
C ASP A 8 -3.82 -20.54 -2.16
N ILE A 9 -2.79 -19.69 -2.03
CA ILE A 9 -2.48 -18.61 -2.96
C ILE A 9 -1.54 -19.16 -4.02
N GLU A 10 -1.99 -19.10 -5.27
CA GLU A 10 -1.23 -19.50 -6.44
C GLU A 10 -0.94 -18.26 -7.29
N PHE A 11 0.31 -18.11 -7.72
CA PHE A 11 0.64 -17.14 -8.75
C PHE A 11 0.29 -17.76 -10.10
N VAL A 12 -0.35 -17.01 -10.99
CA VAL A 12 -0.77 -17.52 -12.32
C VAL A 12 -0.33 -16.62 -13.47
N ALA A 13 -0.04 -15.35 -13.20
CA ALA A 13 0.46 -14.39 -14.16
C ALA A 13 1.30 -13.32 -13.44
N ALA A 14 2.24 -12.72 -14.16
CA ALA A 14 3.03 -11.58 -13.70
C ALA A 14 3.32 -10.63 -14.85
N PHE A 15 3.38 -9.33 -14.56
CA PHE A 15 3.67 -8.28 -15.54
C PHE A 15 4.78 -7.38 -15.02
N ASP A 16 5.75 -7.05 -15.87
CA ASP A 16 6.75 -6.03 -15.59
C ASP A 16 7.15 -5.33 -16.91
N VAL A 17 8.00 -4.32 -16.81
CA VAL A 17 8.54 -3.55 -17.95
C VAL A 17 10.07 -3.62 -18.01
N ASP A 18 10.72 -4.07 -16.94
CA ASP A 18 12.18 -4.19 -16.83
C ASP A 18 12.70 -5.33 -17.74
N ALA A 19 13.68 -5.02 -18.59
CA ALA A 19 14.33 -5.97 -19.49
C ALA A 19 15.00 -7.15 -18.76
N THR A 20 15.36 -6.99 -17.49
CA THR A 20 15.94 -8.05 -16.66
C THR A 20 14.90 -9.01 -16.10
N LYS A 21 13.61 -8.67 -16.16
CA LYS A 21 12.50 -9.46 -15.62
C LYS A 21 11.60 -10.04 -16.70
N VAL A 22 11.24 -9.24 -17.70
CA VAL A 22 10.35 -9.67 -18.79
C VAL A 22 10.95 -10.90 -19.51
N GLY A 23 10.13 -11.93 -19.70
CA GLY A 23 10.53 -13.20 -20.30
C GLY A 23 11.26 -14.17 -19.35
N GLN A 24 11.46 -13.80 -18.08
CA GLN A 24 12.01 -14.70 -17.06
C GLN A 24 10.90 -15.42 -16.31
N ASP A 25 11.22 -16.59 -15.75
CA ASP A 25 10.38 -17.23 -14.72
C ASP A 25 10.25 -16.31 -13.50
N LEU A 26 9.05 -16.24 -12.91
CA LEU A 26 8.74 -15.37 -11.78
C LEU A 26 9.66 -15.60 -10.58
N ALA A 27 10.07 -16.84 -10.30
CA ALA A 27 10.98 -17.15 -9.20
C ALA A 27 12.40 -16.59 -9.43
N LYS A 28 12.80 -16.37 -10.69
CA LYS A 28 14.05 -15.71 -11.06
C LYS A 28 13.87 -14.19 -11.09
N ALA A 29 12.78 -13.71 -11.69
CA ALA A 29 12.47 -12.29 -11.81
C ALA A 29 12.33 -11.58 -10.46
N MET A 30 11.82 -12.27 -9.42
CA MET A 30 11.73 -11.70 -8.06
C MET A 30 13.10 -11.34 -7.46
N TRP A 31 14.20 -11.90 -7.99
CA TRP A 31 15.59 -11.60 -7.60
C TRP A 31 16.38 -10.82 -8.65
N ALA A 32 15.74 -10.41 -9.75
CA ALA A 32 16.38 -9.71 -10.86
C ALA A 32 16.36 -8.18 -10.71
N GLY A 33 17.16 -7.50 -11.54
CA GLY A 33 17.23 -6.05 -11.60
C GLY A 33 17.67 -5.43 -10.28
N HIS A 34 16.87 -4.50 -9.76
CA HIS A 34 17.13 -3.77 -8.50
C HIS A 34 16.37 -4.34 -7.29
N ASN A 35 15.78 -5.53 -7.41
CA ASN A 35 15.14 -6.20 -6.27
C ASN A 35 16.21 -6.60 -5.25
N ASN A 36 16.07 -6.14 -4.00
CA ASN A 36 17.12 -6.28 -2.98
C ASN A 36 16.56 -6.51 -1.57
N THR A 37 15.40 -7.17 -1.47
CA THR A 37 14.83 -7.56 -0.18
C THR A 37 15.55 -8.75 0.44
N ILE A 38 15.29 -8.99 1.72
CA ILE A 38 15.86 -10.10 2.47
C ILE A 38 15.32 -11.44 1.95
N ARG A 39 16.20 -12.38 1.66
CA ARG A 39 15.83 -13.76 1.35
C ARG A 39 15.57 -14.51 2.65
N PHE A 40 14.32 -14.86 2.89
CA PHE A 40 13.89 -15.64 4.07
C PHE A 40 13.37 -17.05 3.72
N ALA A 41 13.20 -17.33 2.43
CA ALA A 41 12.77 -18.63 1.91
C ALA A 41 13.39 -18.89 0.54
N ASP A 42 13.51 -20.16 0.19
CA ASP A 42 13.88 -20.60 -1.16
C ASP A 42 12.61 -20.82 -1.98
N VAL A 43 12.59 -20.29 -3.19
CA VAL A 43 11.48 -20.43 -4.14
C VAL A 43 12.00 -21.21 -5.34
N GLY A 44 11.39 -22.36 -5.62
CA GLY A 44 11.66 -23.15 -6.82
C GLY A 44 11.12 -22.48 -8.07
N GLU A 45 11.39 -23.06 -9.24
CA GLU A 45 10.80 -22.60 -10.50
C GLU A 45 9.27 -22.64 -10.41
N LEU A 46 8.61 -21.58 -10.88
CA LEU A 46 7.16 -21.44 -10.84
C LEU A 46 6.50 -21.76 -12.17
N GLU A 47 7.29 -21.82 -13.25
CA GLU A 47 6.83 -21.99 -14.64
C GLU A 47 5.88 -20.86 -15.07
N ILE A 48 6.06 -19.67 -14.50
CA ILE A 48 5.27 -18.47 -14.80
C ILE A 48 6.19 -17.44 -15.42
N GLU A 49 6.04 -17.20 -16.72
CA GLU A 49 6.79 -16.17 -17.41
C GLU A 49 6.28 -14.78 -17.04
N VAL A 50 7.19 -13.86 -16.75
CA VAL A 50 6.85 -12.44 -16.55
C VAL A 50 6.57 -11.80 -17.91
N LEU A 51 5.32 -11.42 -18.13
CA LEU A 51 4.84 -10.84 -19.36
C LEU A 51 5.21 -9.36 -19.45
N ARG A 52 5.38 -8.88 -20.69
CA ARG A 52 5.59 -7.46 -20.96
C ARG A 52 4.26 -6.70 -20.79
N GLY A 53 4.12 -5.97 -19.69
CA GLY A 53 2.94 -5.12 -19.47
C GLY A 53 3.10 -3.74 -20.12
N PRO A 54 2.02 -2.98 -20.42
CA PRO A 54 2.13 -1.60 -20.89
C PRO A 54 2.76 -0.67 -19.84
N THR A 55 3.68 0.21 -20.26
CA THR A 55 4.50 1.01 -19.34
C THR A 55 3.80 2.24 -18.78
N HIS A 56 3.06 2.97 -19.61
CA HIS A 56 2.43 4.26 -19.26
C HIS A 56 3.38 5.18 -18.46
N ASP A 57 2.93 5.70 -17.32
CA ASP A 57 3.68 6.54 -16.38
C ASP A 57 4.35 5.72 -15.25
N GLY A 58 4.52 4.41 -15.46
CA GLY A 58 5.19 3.45 -14.58
C GLY A 58 6.66 3.79 -14.28
N LEU A 59 7.39 4.28 -15.28
CA LEU A 59 8.82 4.60 -15.17
C LEU A 59 9.02 6.10 -14.93
N GLY A 60 9.23 6.47 -13.66
CA GLY A 60 9.67 7.81 -13.25
C GLY A 60 11.09 8.15 -13.71
N HIS A 61 11.55 9.38 -13.42
CA HIS A 61 12.85 9.86 -13.88
C HIS A 61 14.00 8.95 -13.40
N TYR A 62 14.05 8.67 -12.10
CA TYR A 62 15.08 7.81 -11.51
C TYR A 62 14.98 6.35 -11.93
N TYR A 63 13.79 5.85 -12.26
CA TYR A 63 13.64 4.49 -12.77
C TYR A 63 14.23 4.35 -14.17
N LYS A 64 14.00 5.33 -15.06
CA LYS A 64 14.58 5.36 -16.42
C LYS A 64 16.11 5.44 -16.42
N GLU A 65 16.72 5.97 -15.37
CA GLU A 65 18.18 5.98 -15.22
C GLU A 65 18.76 4.66 -14.72
N MET A 66 17.95 3.82 -14.09
CA MET A 66 18.41 2.62 -13.38
C MET A 66 18.04 1.33 -14.09
N VAL A 67 16.93 1.34 -14.84
CA VAL A 67 16.36 0.16 -15.49
C VAL A 67 16.30 0.40 -16.99
N GLU A 68 16.68 -0.63 -17.75
CA GLU A 68 16.42 -0.69 -19.19
C GLU A 68 15.02 -1.27 -19.40
N GLU A 69 14.17 -0.53 -20.11
CA GLU A 69 12.84 -0.99 -20.48
C GLU A 69 12.95 -2.11 -21.52
N SER A 70 12.19 -3.19 -21.33
CA SER A 70 12.16 -4.33 -22.25
C SER A 70 11.67 -3.90 -23.63
N ALA A 71 12.42 -4.32 -24.65
CA ALA A 71 12.10 -4.11 -26.06
C ALA A 71 10.99 -5.06 -26.60
N ALA A 72 10.51 -6.00 -25.78
CA ALA A 72 9.34 -6.80 -26.13
C ALA A 72 8.11 -5.89 -26.29
N GLU A 73 7.19 -6.31 -27.16
CA GLU A 73 5.89 -5.64 -27.32
C GLU A 73 4.98 -5.93 -26.12
N PRO A 74 4.24 -4.94 -25.60
CA PRO A 74 3.25 -5.16 -24.55
C PRO A 74 2.17 -6.16 -24.95
N VAL A 75 1.84 -7.08 -24.04
CA VAL A 75 0.76 -8.06 -24.22
C VAL A 75 -0.61 -7.42 -24.02
N ASP A 76 -1.65 -8.10 -24.51
CA ASP A 76 -3.03 -7.83 -24.10
C ASP A 76 -3.23 -8.35 -22.66
N VAL A 77 -3.26 -7.43 -21.70
CA VAL A 77 -3.40 -7.76 -20.28
C VAL A 77 -4.75 -8.40 -19.98
N VAL A 78 -5.84 -7.99 -20.64
CA VAL A 78 -7.17 -8.56 -20.42
C VAL A 78 -7.19 -10.02 -20.86
N GLN A 79 -6.63 -10.30 -22.03
CA GLN A 79 -6.51 -11.66 -22.53
C GLN A 79 -5.61 -12.52 -21.63
N ALA A 80 -4.45 -11.99 -21.22
CA ALA A 80 -3.53 -12.71 -20.32
C ALA A 80 -4.18 -13.05 -18.97
N LEU A 81 -4.94 -12.13 -18.36
CA LEU A 81 -5.66 -12.38 -17.12
C LEU A 81 -6.71 -13.49 -17.29
N ARG A 82 -7.48 -13.46 -18.38
CA ARG A 82 -8.48 -14.50 -18.70
C ARG A 82 -7.84 -15.86 -18.95
N ASP A 83 -6.77 -15.91 -19.73
CA ASP A 83 -6.07 -17.16 -20.06
C ASP A 83 -5.41 -17.80 -18.83
N SER A 84 -4.97 -16.98 -17.87
CA SER A 84 -4.41 -17.44 -16.60
C SER A 84 -5.46 -17.83 -15.55
N GLU A 85 -6.75 -17.60 -15.83
CA GLU A 85 -7.86 -17.79 -14.87
C GLU A 85 -7.63 -17.06 -13.53
N ALA A 86 -7.03 -15.86 -13.58
CA ALA A 86 -6.71 -15.10 -12.37
C ALA A 86 -7.97 -14.63 -11.64
N ASP A 87 -8.03 -14.87 -10.32
CA ASP A 87 -9.12 -14.34 -9.48
C ASP A 87 -8.88 -12.91 -9.00
N VAL A 88 -7.61 -12.57 -8.71
CA VAL A 88 -7.22 -11.29 -8.09
C VAL A 88 -5.94 -10.75 -8.73
N LEU A 89 -5.97 -9.51 -9.18
CA LEU A 89 -4.80 -8.75 -9.63
C LEU A 89 -4.29 -7.83 -8.52
N VAL A 90 -3.01 -7.92 -8.18
CA VAL A 90 -2.35 -7.06 -7.20
C VAL A 90 -1.45 -6.05 -7.91
N SER A 91 -1.70 -4.76 -7.70
CA SER A 91 -0.88 -3.68 -8.28
C SER A 91 0.21 -3.22 -7.32
N TYR A 92 1.47 -3.46 -7.70
CA TYR A 92 2.69 -2.96 -7.03
C TYR A 92 3.49 -2.01 -7.92
N LEU A 93 2.79 -1.19 -8.71
CA LEU A 93 3.43 -0.21 -9.58
C LEU A 93 4.20 0.86 -8.76
N PRO A 94 5.15 1.57 -9.36
CA PRO A 94 5.83 2.66 -8.66
C PRO A 94 4.88 3.80 -8.21
N VAL A 95 5.27 4.52 -7.16
CA VAL A 95 4.51 5.69 -6.69
C VAL A 95 4.43 6.76 -7.79
N GLY A 96 3.22 7.26 -8.03
CA GLY A 96 2.92 8.26 -9.05
C GLY A 96 2.61 7.70 -10.44
N SER A 97 2.35 6.39 -10.55
CA SER A 97 1.92 5.74 -11.79
C SER A 97 0.38 5.73 -11.90
N GLU A 98 -0.23 6.90 -12.08
CA GLU A 98 -1.69 7.07 -12.11
C GLU A 98 -2.30 6.42 -13.35
N ASP A 99 -1.77 6.72 -14.53
CA ASP A 99 -2.30 6.22 -15.81
C ASP A 99 -2.12 4.70 -15.90
N ALA A 100 -0.96 4.19 -15.49
CA ALA A 100 -0.71 2.76 -15.42
C ALA A 100 -1.69 2.06 -14.45
N THR A 101 -1.89 2.61 -13.25
CA THR A 101 -2.80 1.98 -12.27
C THR A 101 -4.24 1.95 -12.76
N ARG A 102 -4.71 3.06 -13.36
CA ARG A 102 -6.04 3.12 -13.97
C ARG A 102 -6.17 2.13 -15.12
N PHE A 103 -5.14 1.99 -15.94
CA PHE A 103 -5.10 1.00 -17.01
C PHE A 103 -5.23 -0.44 -16.47
N TYR A 104 -4.44 -0.84 -15.47
CA TYR A 104 -4.54 -2.18 -14.90
C TYR A 104 -5.86 -2.42 -14.14
N ALA A 105 -6.41 -1.38 -13.51
CA ALA A 105 -7.74 -1.45 -12.89
C ALA A 105 -8.84 -1.66 -13.95
N GLU A 106 -8.73 -1.00 -15.11
CA GLU A 106 -9.60 -1.23 -16.27
C GLU A 106 -9.48 -2.67 -16.77
N CYS A 107 -8.26 -3.17 -16.95
CA CYS A 107 -8.05 -4.54 -17.40
C CYS A 107 -8.63 -5.57 -16.42
N ALA A 108 -8.53 -5.34 -15.12
CA ALA A 108 -9.14 -6.20 -14.11
C ALA A 108 -10.68 -6.20 -14.22
N LEU A 109 -11.30 -5.02 -14.40
CA LEU A 109 -12.75 -4.91 -14.62
C LEU A 109 -13.19 -5.67 -15.88
N GLU A 110 -12.50 -5.46 -17.00
CA GLU A 110 -12.83 -6.12 -18.26
C GLU A 110 -12.61 -7.65 -18.22
N ALA A 111 -11.58 -8.10 -17.49
CA ALA A 111 -11.26 -9.51 -17.34
C ALA A 111 -12.17 -10.24 -16.34
N GLY A 112 -12.90 -9.52 -15.48
CA GLY A 112 -13.72 -10.14 -14.43
C GLY A 112 -12.93 -10.49 -13.16
N VAL A 113 -11.85 -9.76 -12.88
CA VAL A 113 -10.85 -10.07 -11.84
C VAL A 113 -10.96 -9.06 -10.69
N GLY A 114 -10.89 -9.53 -9.44
CA GLY A 114 -10.81 -8.65 -8.29
C GLY A 114 -9.52 -7.83 -8.27
N PHE A 115 -9.52 -6.64 -7.66
CA PHE A 115 -8.34 -5.75 -7.70
C PHE A 115 -7.84 -5.38 -6.31
N VAL A 116 -6.53 -5.48 -6.08
CA VAL A 116 -5.86 -5.00 -4.86
C VAL A 116 -4.86 -3.92 -5.23
N ASN A 117 -5.12 -2.69 -4.82
CA ASN A 117 -4.27 -1.55 -5.10
C ASN A 117 -3.32 -1.26 -3.94
N ALA A 118 -2.05 -1.61 -4.08
CA ALA A 118 -1.07 -1.45 -3.01
C ALA A 118 -0.42 -0.05 -2.97
N ILE A 119 -0.71 0.82 -3.94
CA ILE A 119 0.00 2.10 -4.12
C ILE A 119 -0.93 3.32 -3.90
N PRO A 120 -0.39 4.52 -3.65
CA PRO A 120 -1.18 5.70 -3.31
C PRO A 120 -1.77 6.41 -4.55
N VAL A 121 -2.41 5.65 -5.43
CA VAL A 121 -3.26 6.17 -6.50
C VAL A 121 -4.71 5.88 -6.10
N PHE A 122 -5.58 6.87 -6.17
CA PHE A 122 -6.98 6.68 -5.77
C PHE A 122 -7.73 5.89 -6.85
N ILE A 123 -8.15 4.68 -6.49
CA ILE A 123 -9.02 3.80 -7.28
C ILE A 123 -10.16 3.33 -6.38
N ALA A 124 -9.88 2.62 -5.29
CA ALA A 124 -10.92 2.20 -4.37
C ALA A 124 -11.58 3.40 -3.69
N SER A 125 -10.77 4.42 -3.35
CA SER A 125 -11.24 5.66 -2.72
C SER A 125 -11.69 6.74 -3.71
N ASP A 126 -11.73 6.44 -5.01
CA ASP A 126 -12.38 7.28 -6.02
C ASP A 126 -13.81 6.78 -6.25
N PRO A 127 -14.86 7.58 -5.94
CA PRO A 127 -16.25 7.15 -6.09
C PRO A 127 -16.62 6.69 -7.51
N VAL A 128 -15.94 7.20 -8.54
CA VAL A 128 -16.18 6.78 -9.93
C VAL A 128 -15.73 5.35 -10.12
N TRP A 129 -14.49 5.02 -9.73
CA TRP A 129 -13.97 3.66 -9.83
C TRP A 129 -14.69 2.69 -8.89
N ALA A 130 -14.97 3.11 -7.65
CA ALA A 130 -15.75 2.33 -6.70
C ALA A 130 -17.10 1.89 -7.27
N ARG A 131 -17.82 2.81 -7.94
CA ARG A 131 -19.10 2.50 -8.61
C ARG A 131 -18.91 1.50 -9.74
N ARG A 132 -17.87 1.63 -10.56
CA ARG A 132 -17.62 0.71 -11.69
C ARG A 132 -17.35 -0.72 -11.22
N PHE A 133 -16.55 -0.90 -10.18
CA PHE A 133 -16.33 -2.20 -9.54
C PHE A 133 -17.62 -2.76 -8.94
N TRP A 134 -18.45 -1.91 -8.31
CA TRP A 134 -19.74 -2.31 -7.77
C TRP A 134 -20.72 -2.77 -8.86
N GLU A 135 -20.86 -2.01 -9.94
CA GLU A 135 -21.73 -2.34 -11.08
C GLU A 135 -21.28 -3.63 -11.81
N ALA A 136 -19.97 -3.87 -11.87
CA ALA A 136 -19.40 -5.11 -12.42
C ALA A 136 -19.54 -6.31 -11.48
N GLY A 137 -19.93 -6.11 -10.21
CA GLY A 137 -19.99 -7.17 -9.21
C GLY A 137 -18.60 -7.68 -8.79
N LEU A 138 -17.55 -6.87 -8.96
CA LEU A 138 -16.16 -7.24 -8.71
C LEU A 138 -15.63 -6.51 -7.46
N PRO A 139 -14.93 -7.20 -6.55
CA PRO A 139 -14.37 -6.58 -5.36
C PRO A 139 -13.10 -5.78 -5.69
N ILE A 140 -12.93 -4.66 -4.99
CA ILE A 140 -11.67 -3.92 -4.94
C ILE A 140 -11.25 -3.67 -3.49
N ILE A 141 -9.95 -3.77 -3.20
CA ILE A 141 -9.35 -3.37 -1.92
C ILE A 141 -8.26 -2.35 -2.21
N GLY A 142 -8.37 -1.18 -1.57
CA GLY A 142 -7.43 -0.08 -1.75
C GLY A 142 -7.76 1.12 -0.85
N ASP A 143 -6.94 2.16 -0.80
CA ASP A 143 -5.70 2.36 -1.55
C ASP A 143 -4.48 2.57 -0.62
N ASP A 144 -3.27 2.31 -1.13
CA ASP A 144 -1.98 2.36 -0.42
C ASP A 144 -1.87 1.36 0.74
N ILE A 145 -1.22 0.22 0.54
CA ILE A 145 -1.15 -0.85 1.54
C ILE A 145 -0.46 -0.40 2.83
N LYS A 146 -0.98 -0.81 3.99
CA LYS A 146 -0.29 -0.63 5.28
C LYS A 146 0.90 -1.57 5.40
N SER A 147 1.80 -1.19 6.30
CA SER A 147 2.82 -2.09 6.85
C SER A 147 2.35 -2.57 8.22
N GLN A 148 2.81 -3.74 8.68
CA GLN A 148 2.49 -4.28 10.01
C GLN A 148 2.91 -3.28 11.10
N VAL A 149 4.18 -2.87 11.11
CA VAL A 149 4.69 -1.83 12.03
C VAL A 149 5.56 -0.86 11.25
N GLY A 150 4.95 0.21 10.76
CA GLY A 150 5.63 1.31 10.07
C GLY A 150 5.96 2.48 10.99
N ALA A 151 6.76 3.41 10.48
CA ALA A 151 7.11 4.65 11.19
C ALA A 151 5.88 5.49 11.58
N THR A 152 4.89 5.59 10.69
CA THR A 152 3.67 6.38 10.94
C THR A 152 2.86 5.85 12.11
N ILE A 153 2.65 4.54 12.24
CA ILE A 153 1.89 3.98 13.38
C ILE A 153 2.65 4.13 14.70
N VAL A 154 3.97 3.93 14.70
CA VAL A 154 4.81 4.13 15.89
C VAL A 154 4.78 5.59 16.34
N HIS A 155 4.96 6.52 15.41
CA HIS A 155 4.92 7.95 15.69
C HIS A 155 3.54 8.37 16.22
N ARG A 156 2.47 7.92 15.56
CA ARG A 156 1.09 8.18 16.00
C ARG A 156 0.85 7.70 17.44
N GLN A 157 1.25 6.46 17.77
CA GLN A 157 1.10 5.92 19.12
C GLN A 157 1.92 6.70 20.17
N LEU A 158 3.13 7.15 19.81
CA LEU A 158 3.95 7.97 20.69
C LEU A 158 3.32 9.34 20.96
N ALA A 159 2.82 10.01 19.93
CA ALA A 159 2.10 11.28 20.06
C ALA A 159 0.81 11.11 20.89
N THR A 160 0.01 10.07 20.61
CA THR A 160 -1.18 9.73 21.40
C THR A 160 -0.86 9.45 22.86
N LEU A 161 0.28 8.80 23.15
CA LEU A 161 0.71 8.56 24.53
C LEU A 161 0.99 9.88 25.26
N PHE A 162 1.70 10.83 24.63
CA PHE A 162 1.98 12.14 25.23
C PHE A 162 0.69 12.86 25.59
N GLU A 163 -0.23 12.96 24.63
CA GLU A 163 -1.55 13.57 24.80
C GLU A 163 -2.37 12.91 25.91
N LYS A 164 -2.46 11.56 25.92
CA LYS A 164 -3.20 10.81 26.95
C LYS A 164 -2.62 10.97 28.36
N ARG A 165 -1.37 11.41 28.48
CA ARG A 165 -0.70 11.66 29.77
C ARG A 165 -0.66 13.15 30.13
N GLY A 166 -1.33 14.00 29.35
CA GLY A 166 -1.38 15.46 29.57
C GLY A 166 -0.07 16.17 29.25
N VAL A 167 0.78 15.57 28.42
CA VAL A 167 2.00 16.21 27.90
C VAL A 167 1.62 16.93 26.60
N ILE A 168 1.86 18.24 26.56
CA ILE A 168 1.58 19.06 25.38
C ILE A 168 2.69 18.81 24.36
N VAL A 169 2.37 18.23 23.20
CA VAL A 169 3.31 18.11 22.09
C VAL A 169 3.55 19.48 21.48
N GLU A 170 4.82 19.87 21.33
CA GLU A 170 5.22 21.15 20.76
C GLU A 170 5.83 21.01 19.38
N ARG A 171 6.73 20.04 19.20
CA ARG A 171 7.48 19.83 17.96
C ARG A 171 7.61 18.35 17.70
N THR A 172 7.57 17.97 16.43
CA THR A 172 7.81 16.57 16.07
C THR A 172 8.45 16.41 14.70
N SER A 173 9.29 15.39 14.57
CA SER A 173 9.89 15.01 13.29
C SER A 173 9.91 13.51 13.08
N GLN A 174 9.82 13.11 11.82
CA GLN A 174 9.98 11.75 11.34
C GLN A 174 10.79 11.75 10.05
N LEU A 175 12.05 11.38 10.17
CA LEU A 175 12.99 11.27 9.06
C LEU A 175 13.07 9.81 8.61
N ASN A 176 12.81 9.53 7.35
CA ASN A 176 12.83 8.16 6.81
C ASN A 176 13.92 8.03 5.74
N VAL A 177 14.81 7.04 5.88
CA VAL A 177 15.81 6.69 4.86
C VAL A 177 15.68 5.22 4.47
N GLY A 178 15.97 4.91 3.21
CA GLY A 178 15.91 3.54 2.67
C GLY A 178 16.77 3.39 1.43
N GLY A 179 17.01 2.16 0.99
CA GLY A 179 17.94 1.85 -0.10
C GLY A 179 17.33 1.23 -1.37
N ASN A 180 16.03 0.94 -1.37
CA ASN A 180 15.34 0.33 -2.52
C ASN A 180 14.90 1.37 -3.57
N MET A 181 14.37 0.88 -4.69
CA MET A 181 13.89 1.73 -5.78
C MET A 181 12.63 2.53 -5.43
N ASP A 182 11.78 2.07 -4.49
CA ASP A 182 10.66 2.87 -3.99
C ASP A 182 11.17 4.15 -3.30
N PHE A 183 12.17 4.04 -2.42
CA PHE A 183 12.81 5.21 -1.79
C PHE A 183 13.49 6.12 -2.80
N LYS A 184 14.18 5.56 -3.80
CA LYS A 184 14.82 6.36 -4.84
C LYS A 184 13.79 7.12 -5.68
N ASN A 185 12.70 6.47 -6.07
CA ASN A 185 11.58 7.11 -6.77
C ASN A 185 10.93 8.20 -5.90
N MET A 186 10.84 7.99 -4.59
CA MET A 186 10.37 8.98 -3.63
C MET A 186 11.32 10.17 -3.41
N LEU A 187 12.52 10.23 -4.00
CA LEU A 187 13.30 11.48 -4.02
C LEU A 187 12.78 12.48 -5.03
N GLU A 188 11.98 12.02 -6.01
CA GLU A 188 11.32 12.85 -7.01
C GLU A 188 10.19 13.65 -6.34
N ARG A 189 10.53 14.84 -5.81
CA ARG A 189 9.61 15.66 -5.00
C ARG A 189 8.28 16.00 -5.71
N SER A 190 8.28 16.11 -7.04
CA SER A 190 7.08 16.33 -7.85
C SER A 190 6.03 15.22 -7.72
N ARG A 191 6.43 14.00 -7.31
CA ARG A 191 5.54 12.84 -7.13
C ARG A 191 5.00 12.69 -5.69
N LEU A 192 5.36 13.60 -4.77
CA LEU A 192 5.19 13.41 -3.32
C LEU A 192 4.18 14.32 -2.63
N GLU A 193 3.64 15.34 -3.30
CA GLU A 193 2.80 16.36 -2.65
C GLU A 193 1.66 15.74 -1.84
N SER A 194 0.93 14.79 -2.45
CA SER A 194 -0.18 14.06 -1.81
C SER A 194 0.26 13.21 -0.61
N LYS A 195 1.43 12.56 -0.68
CA LYS A 195 1.93 11.63 0.36
C LYS A 195 2.50 12.38 1.57
N LYS A 196 3.01 13.60 1.38
CA LYS A 196 3.45 14.46 2.49
C LYS A 196 2.23 14.91 3.31
N ILE A 197 1.17 15.35 2.64
CA ILE A 197 -0.07 15.80 3.29
C ILE A 197 -0.68 14.66 4.12
N SER A 198 -0.87 13.47 3.53
CA SER A 198 -1.51 12.34 4.22
C SER A 198 -0.73 11.86 5.45
N LYS A 199 0.61 11.82 5.37
CA LYS A 199 1.46 11.40 6.50
C LYS A 199 1.47 12.43 7.63
N THR A 200 1.51 13.72 7.31
CA THR A 200 1.43 14.77 8.32
C THR A 200 0.09 14.71 9.05
N GLN A 201 -1.02 14.63 8.32
CA GLN A 201 -2.37 14.54 8.90
C GLN A 201 -2.56 13.29 9.77
N ALA A 202 -1.98 12.15 9.41
CA ALA A 202 -2.08 10.92 10.20
C ALA A 202 -1.49 11.06 11.62
N VAL A 203 -0.53 11.97 11.81
CA VAL A 203 0.09 12.26 13.12
C VAL A 203 -0.59 13.44 13.81
N THR A 204 -0.77 14.55 13.10
CA THR A 204 -1.34 15.78 13.70
C THR A 204 -2.81 15.61 14.10
N SER A 205 -3.57 14.73 13.44
CA SER A 205 -4.96 14.42 13.81
C SER A 205 -5.12 13.84 15.22
N GLN A 206 -4.06 13.29 15.82
CA GLN A 206 -4.11 12.77 17.19
C GLN A 206 -3.90 13.84 18.26
N ILE A 207 -3.49 15.04 17.87
CA ILE A 207 -3.22 16.15 18.79
C ILE A 207 -4.52 16.92 18.93
N VAL A 208 -5.27 16.58 19.97
CA VAL A 208 -6.65 17.05 20.17
C VAL A 208 -6.63 18.39 20.89
N GLY A 209 -7.31 19.39 20.30
CA GLY A 209 -7.52 20.69 20.95
C GLY A 209 -6.46 21.75 20.64
N ARG A 210 -5.49 21.47 19.76
CA ARG A 210 -4.53 22.46 19.27
C ARG A 210 -4.05 22.13 17.86
N GLU A 211 -4.12 23.10 16.95
CA GLU A 211 -3.36 23.04 15.69
C GLU A 211 -1.87 23.27 15.99
N MET A 212 -1.04 22.33 15.55
CA MET A 212 0.41 22.55 15.50
C MET A 212 0.74 23.49 14.34
N ASP A 213 1.74 24.35 14.54
CA ASP A 213 2.31 25.10 13.42
C ASP A 213 2.91 24.11 12.40
N ALA A 214 2.76 24.41 11.11
CA ALA A 214 3.33 23.59 10.05
C ALA A 214 4.86 23.52 10.14
N ASP A 215 5.51 24.56 10.67
CA ASP A 215 6.97 24.60 10.87
C ASP A 215 7.43 23.75 12.07
N ASP A 216 6.51 23.36 12.97
CA ASP A 216 6.79 22.50 14.13
C ASP A 216 6.66 21.00 13.79
N VAL A 217 6.26 20.65 12.57
CA VAL A 217 6.03 19.27 12.12
C VAL A 217 6.80 18.95 10.85
N HIS A 218 7.72 17.98 10.94
CA HIS A 218 8.51 17.54 9.78
C HIS A 218 8.39 16.03 9.53
N ILE A 219 7.59 15.62 8.52
CA ILE A 219 7.38 14.20 8.19
C ILE A 219 7.58 13.99 6.68
N GLY A 220 8.47 13.07 6.31
CA GLY A 220 8.69 12.76 4.89
C GLY A 220 9.82 11.75 4.63
N PRO A 221 9.99 11.29 3.38
CA PRO A 221 11.24 10.68 2.96
C PRO A 221 12.37 11.70 3.06
N SER A 222 13.50 11.28 3.60
CA SER A 222 14.64 12.16 3.89
C SER A 222 15.76 11.94 2.88
N ASP A 223 16.14 10.68 2.62
CA ASP A 223 17.26 10.37 1.74
C ASP A 223 17.25 8.92 1.22
N HIS A 224 18.08 8.64 0.20
CA HIS A 224 18.40 7.30 -0.29
C HIS A 224 19.78 6.87 0.20
N VAL A 225 19.85 5.71 0.86
CA VAL A 225 21.10 5.15 1.38
C VAL A 225 21.26 3.74 0.82
N ALA A 226 21.98 3.62 -0.29
CA ALA A 226 22.04 2.41 -1.13
C ALA A 226 22.33 1.10 -0.35
N TRP A 227 23.26 1.13 0.61
CA TRP A 227 23.65 -0.06 1.36
C TRP A 227 22.57 -0.55 2.34
N LEU A 228 21.52 0.25 2.61
CA LEU A 228 20.36 -0.22 3.36
C LEU A 228 19.55 -1.27 2.59
N THR A 229 19.71 -1.36 1.25
CA THR A 229 18.90 -2.23 0.39
C THR A 229 17.40 -2.01 0.69
N ASP A 230 16.59 -3.05 0.84
CA ASP A 230 15.18 -2.92 1.23
C ASP A 230 14.94 -2.58 2.72
N ARG A 231 15.99 -2.33 3.51
CA ARG A 231 15.80 -1.83 4.88
C ARG A 231 15.39 -0.36 4.84
N LYS A 232 14.58 -0.02 5.81
CA LYS A 232 14.10 1.34 6.08
C LYS A 232 14.35 1.68 7.53
N TRP A 233 14.94 2.84 7.71
CA TRP A 233 15.15 3.43 9.01
C TRP A 233 14.27 4.66 9.16
N ALA A 234 13.61 4.76 10.31
CA ALA A 234 12.89 5.96 10.69
C ALA A 234 13.45 6.50 12.01
N TYR A 235 13.79 7.78 12.00
CA TYR A 235 14.19 8.54 13.18
C TYR A 235 13.02 9.44 13.56
N ILE A 236 12.41 9.18 14.71
CA ILE A 236 11.25 9.88 15.22
C ILE A 236 11.67 10.67 16.46
N ARG A 237 11.29 11.94 16.51
CA ARG A 237 11.51 12.80 17.65
C ARG A 237 10.23 13.51 18.01
N VAL A 238 9.82 13.43 19.28
CA VAL A 238 8.67 14.16 19.82
C VAL A 238 9.15 14.99 20.98
N GLU A 239 8.90 16.29 20.93
CA GLU A 239 9.20 17.24 22.00
C GLU A 239 7.91 17.78 22.58
N GLY A 240 7.82 17.82 23.90
CA GLY A 240 6.65 18.35 24.59
C GLY A 240 6.98 18.98 25.95
N ARG A 241 5.93 19.49 26.59
CA ARG A 241 5.98 20.04 27.95
C ARG A 241 5.07 19.25 28.88
N ALA A 242 5.63 18.84 30.01
CA ALA A 242 4.92 18.12 31.06
C ALA A 242 4.51 19.07 32.20
N PHE A 243 4.22 18.52 33.38
CA PHE A 243 3.86 19.28 34.57
C PHE A 243 4.88 20.38 34.90
N GLY A 244 4.39 21.60 35.14
CA GLY A 244 5.23 22.76 35.44
C GLY A 244 6.03 23.28 34.23
N ASP A 245 5.54 23.02 33.01
CA ASP A 245 6.19 23.40 31.75
C ASP A 245 7.59 22.81 31.55
N VAL A 246 7.89 21.73 32.28
CA VAL A 246 9.19 21.04 32.19
C VAL A 246 9.28 20.30 30.85
N PRO A 247 10.37 20.46 30.08
CA PRO A 247 10.55 19.75 28.83
C PRO A 247 10.57 18.23 29.01
N LEU A 248 9.85 17.53 28.13
CA LEU A 248 9.82 16.08 28.01
C LEU A 248 10.02 15.73 26.53
N ASN A 249 11.12 15.05 26.23
CA ASN A 249 11.48 14.68 24.87
C ASN A 249 11.59 13.16 24.76
N ALA A 250 11.15 12.62 23.62
CA ALA A 250 11.37 11.23 23.24
C ALA A 250 12.00 11.17 21.85
N GLU A 251 12.98 10.27 21.70
CA GLU A 251 13.62 9.98 20.42
C GLU A 251 13.67 8.47 20.21
N LEU A 252 13.31 8.04 19.02
CA LEU A 252 13.17 6.63 18.66
C LEU A 252 13.76 6.38 17.28
N LYS A 253 14.55 5.31 17.16
CA LYS A 253 14.95 4.74 15.87
C LYS A 253 14.18 3.45 15.64
N LEU A 254 13.47 3.36 14.51
CA LEU A 254 12.82 2.15 14.03
C LEU A 254 13.60 1.61 12.83
N GLU A 255 13.97 0.33 12.86
CA GLU A 255 14.56 -0.37 11.73
C GLU A 255 13.65 -1.51 11.28
N VAL A 256 13.30 -1.53 10.01
CA VAL A 256 12.47 -2.59 9.40
C VAL A 256 13.02 -2.96 8.03
N TRP A 257 12.64 -4.15 7.54
CA TRP A 257 12.67 -4.47 6.12
C TRP A 257 11.36 -4.01 5.50
N ASP A 258 11.37 -3.06 4.56
CA ASP A 258 10.15 -2.35 4.13
C ASP A 258 9.17 -3.27 3.39
N SER A 259 9.66 -4.06 2.42
CA SER A 259 8.79 -4.92 1.59
C SER A 259 8.16 -6.09 2.38
N PRO A 260 8.90 -6.86 3.21
CA PRO A 260 8.30 -7.90 4.06
C PRO A 260 7.29 -7.35 5.08
N ASN A 261 7.43 -6.08 5.48
CA ASN A 261 6.53 -5.44 6.44
C ASN A 261 5.12 -5.21 5.86
N SER A 262 4.92 -5.21 4.54
CA SER A 262 3.59 -5.21 3.91
C SER A 262 3.17 -6.57 3.35
N ALA A 263 4.10 -7.50 3.12
CA ALA A 263 3.80 -8.81 2.51
C ALA A 263 2.68 -9.57 3.24
N GLY A 264 2.71 -9.62 4.58
CA GLY A 264 1.63 -10.24 5.36
C GLY A 264 0.27 -9.57 5.16
N VAL A 265 0.25 -8.23 5.05
CA VAL A 265 -0.96 -7.43 4.83
C VAL A 265 -1.53 -7.69 3.43
N VAL A 266 -0.68 -7.86 2.42
CA VAL A 266 -1.14 -8.18 1.05
C VAL A 266 -1.64 -9.61 0.93
N ILE A 267 -1.03 -10.58 1.63
CA ILE A 267 -1.57 -11.95 1.70
C ILE A 267 -3.00 -11.93 2.27
N ASP A 268 -3.27 -11.13 3.33
CA ASP A 268 -4.64 -10.91 3.81
C ASP A 268 -5.52 -10.23 2.76
N ALA A 269 -5.05 -9.16 2.10
CA ALA A 269 -5.82 -8.44 1.09
C ALA A 269 -6.27 -9.36 -0.06
N VAL A 270 -5.38 -10.18 -0.63
CA VAL A 270 -5.73 -11.13 -1.69
C VAL A 270 -6.81 -12.10 -1.23
N ARG A 271 -6.68 -12.66 -0.02
CA ARG A 271 -7.67 -13.61 0.53
C ARG A 271 -9.00 -12.95 0.84
N PHE A 272 -9.03 -11.70 1.32
CA PHE A 272 -10.28 -10.94 1.48
C PHE A 272 -10.93 -10.62 0.14
N CYS A 273 -10.14 -10.26 -0.87
CA CYS A 273 -10.62 -9.97 -2.21
C CYS A 273 -11.26 -11.23 -2.81
N LYS A 274 -10.60 -12.39 -2.70
CA LYS A 274 -11.15 -13.68 -3.13
C LYS A 274 -12.41 -14.06 -2.36
N LEU A 275 -12.43 -13.86 -1.05
CA LEU A 275 -13.61 -14.13 -0.23
C LEU A 275 -14.81 -13.23 -0.60
N ALA A 276 -14.56 -11.96 -0.93
CA ALA A 276 -15.58 -11.04 -1.43
C ALA A 276 -16.11 -11.48 -2.79
N LEU A 277 -15.22 -11.94 -3.68
CA LEU A 277 -15.56 -12.49 -5.00
C LEU A 277 -16.50 -13.70 -4.87
N ASP A 278 -16.19 -14.67 -4.01
CA ASP A 278 -17.02 -15.86 -3.79
C ASP A 278 -18.42 -15.51 -3.27
N ARG A 279 -18.48 -14.45 -2.47
CA ARG A 279 -19.73 -13.94 -1.89
C ARG A 279 -20.47 -12.99 -2.82
N LYS A 280 -19.94 -12.73 -4.02
CA LYS A 280 -20.49 -11.81 -5.03
C LYS A 280 -20.67 -10.40 -4.48
N LEU A 281 -19.72 -9.95 -3.66
CA LEU A 281 -19.68 -8.60 -3.13
C LEU A 281 -18.84 -7.74 -4.09
N GLY A 282 -19.53 -6.84 -4.81
CA GLY A 282 -18.90 -5.89 -5.73
C GLY A 282 -18.55 -4.56 -5.06
N GLY A 283 -17.61 -3.83 -5.65
CA GLY A 283 -17.16 -2.53 -5.16
C GLY A 283 -16.11 -2.65 -4.07
N PRO A 284 -15.77 -1.53 -3.40
CA PRO A 284 -14.78 -1.54 -2.34
C PRO A 284 -15.21 -2.40 -1.15
N ALA A 285 -14.41 -3.39 -0.78
CA ALA A 285 -14.61 -4.10 0.47
C ALA A 285 -14.16 -3.19 1.63
N LEU A 286 -15.10 -2.42 2.20
CA LEU A 286 -14.81 -1.33 3.12
C LEU A 286 -14.10 -1.80 4.40
N ALA A 287 -14.60 -2.84 5.06
CA ALA A 287 -13.95 -3.37 6.26
C ALA A 287 -12.50 -3.84 6.00
N PRO A 288 -12.21 -4.69 4.98
CA PRO A 288 -10.84 -5.00 4.59
C PRO A 288 -9.99 -3.79 4.22
N SER A 289 -10.53 -2.85 3.44
CA SER A 289 -9.80 -1.65 3.02
C SER A 289 -9.42 -0.80 4.23
N ALA A 290 -10.35 -0.55 5.15
CA ALA A 290 -10.11 0.23 6.35
C ALA A 290 -9.01 -0.39 7.24
N TYR A 291 -8.99 -1.72 7.34
CA TYR A 291 -7.99 -2.41 8.14
C TYR A 291 -6.62 -2.44 7.46
N LEU A 292 -6.55 -2.72 6.16
CA LEU A 292 -5.33 -3.07 5.43
C LEU A 292 -4.70 -1.90 4.66
N MET A 293 -5.46 -0.85 4.37
CA MET A 293 -5.05 0.25 3.48
C MET A 293 -4.92 1.57 4.26
N LYS A 294 -4.01 2.45 3.84
CA LYS A 294 -3.77 3.76 4.46
C LYS A 294 -4.82 4.79 4.03
N SER A 295 -5.29 4.67 2.80
CA SER A 295 -6.29 5.55 2.20
C SER A 295 -7.54 4.75 1.80
N PRO A 296 -8.26 4.14 2.75
CA PRO A 296 -9.52 3.47 2.46
C PRO A 296 -10.57 4.48 1.96
N PRO A 297 -11.62 4.01 1.27
CA PRO A 297 -12.73 4.87 0.83
C PRO A 297 -13.42 5.58 2.00
N ILE A 298 -13.57 4.89 3.14
CA ILE A 298 -14.09 5.43 4.39
C ILE A 298 -13.07 5.15 5.50
N GLN A 299 -12.74 6.19 6.27
CA GLN A 299 -11.86 6.09 7.43
C GLN A 299 -12.66 5.62 8.65
N TYR A 300 -12.26 4.49 9.22
CA TYR A 300 -12.80 4.00 10.48
C TYR A 300 -11.76 4.17 11.59
N ARG A 301 -12.24 4.22 12.84
CA ARG A 301 -11.34 4.24 13.99
C ARG A 301 -10.58 2.91 14.08
N ASP A 302 -9.30 2.99 14.48
CA ASP A 302 -8.40 1.84 14.58
C ASP A 302 -8.95 0.72 15.49
N ASP A 303 -9.80 1.04 16.48
CA ASP A 303 -10.41 0.09 17.42
C ASP A 303 -11.61 -0.69 16.82
N LEU A 304 -12.27 -0.12 15.81
CA LEU A 304 -13.42 -0.75 15.15
C LEU A 304 -13.01 -1.67 14.00
N ALA A 305 -11.92 -1.35 13.29
CA ALA A 305 -11.47 -2.11 12.13
C ALA A 305 -11.25 -3.62 12.38
N PRO A 306 -10.65 -4.06 13.50
CA PRO A 306 -10.51 -5.49 13.81
C PRO A 306 -11.86 -6.20 13.97
N VAL A 307 -12.83 -5.56 14.63
CA VAL A 307 -14.17 -6.13 14.86
C VAL A 307 -14.90 -6.32 13.54
N MET A 308 -14.85 -5.31 12.66
CA MET A 308 -15.46 -5.38 11.34
C MET A 308 -14.84 -6.49 10.46
N ILE A 309 -13.53 -6.70 10.59
CA ILE A 309 -12.84 -7.80 9.91
C ILE A 309 -13.31 -9.17 10.41
N ASP A 310 -13.45 -9.37 11.72
CA ASP A 310 -13.91 -10.64 12.29
C ASP A 310 -15.34 -10.97 11.83
N GLU A 311 -16.22 -9.97 11.81
CA GLU A 311 -17.58 -10.10 11.28
C GLU A 311 -17.60 -10.39 9.78
N PHE A 312 -16.73 -9.72 9.01
CA PHE A 312 -16.56 -10.00 7.58
C PHE A 312 -16.11 -11.46 7.38
N ILE A 313 -15.14 -11.95 8.16
CA ILE A 313 -14.69 -13.35 8.07
C ILE A 313 -15.84 -14.32 8.41
N ALA A 314 -16.66 -14.00 9.41
CA ALA A 314 -17.78 -14.82 9.86
C ALA A 314 -18.96 -14.89 8.87
N GLY A 315 -18.98 -14.07 7.82
CA GLY A 315 -20.02 -14.08 6.78
C GLY A 315 -20.92 -12.85 6.77
N GLY A 316 -20.71 -11.90 7.68
CA GLY A 316 -21.38 -10.60 7.66
C GLY A 316 -20.74 -9.64 6.65
N ASP A 317 -21.43 -8.52 6.41
CA ASP A 317 -20.87 -7.31 5.82
C ASP A 317 -21.35 -6.11 6.67
N PRO A 318 -20.61 -5.76 7.74
CA PRO A 318 -21.03 -4.72 8.67
C PRO A 318 -21.02 -3.31 8.04
N THR A 319 -20.46 -3.18 6.84
CA THR A 319 -20.23 -1.92 6.14
C THR A 319 -21.13 -1.74 4.91
N ALA A 320 -22.14 -2.60 4.73
CA ALA A 320 -23.01 -2.57 3.56
C ALA A 320 -23.79 -1.25 3.42
N ASP A 321 -24.31 -0.72 4.53
CA ASP A 321 -25.03 0.56 4.54
C ASP A 321 -24.09 1.73 4.23
N ASP A 322 -22.88 1.72 4.80
CA ASP A 322 -21.84 2.71 4.55
C ASP A 322 -21.41 2.70 3.07
N LEU A 323 -21.28 1.51 2.47
CA LEU A 323 -20.97 1.36 1.04
C LEU A 323 -22.09 1.93 0.18
N ALA A 324 -23.35 1.66 0.52
CA ALA A 324 -24.49 2.20 -0.20
C ALA A 324 -24.59 3.73 -0.10
N GLU A 325 -24.13 4.33 1.00
CA GLU A 325 -24.01 5.78 1.15
C GLU A 325 -22.83 6.34 0.34
N TYR A 326 -21.64 5.74 0.46
CA TYR A 326 -20.45 6.14 -0.30
C TYR A 326 -20.67 6.13 -1.80
N LEU A 327 -21.40 5.13 -2.30
CA LEU A 327 -21.77 5.02 -3.72
C LEU A 327 -22.84 6.02 -4.17
N LYS A 328 -23.36 6.91 -3.32
CA LYS A 328 -24.26 7.99 -3.76
C LYS A 328 -23.50 9.27 -4.15
N GLY A 329 -22.23 9.39 -3.76
CA GLY A 329 -21.43 10.62 -3.88
C GLY A 329 -21.82 11.63 -2.80
#